data_AF-A0A5B7IH00-F1
#
_entry.id   AF-A0A5B7IH00-F1
#
_cell.length_a   1.000
_cell.length_b   1.000
_cell.length_c   1.000
_cell.angle_alpha   90.00
_cell.angle_beta   90.00
_cell.angle_gamma   90.00
#
_symmetry.space_group_name_H-M   'P 1'
#
loop_
_entity.id
_entity.type
_entity.pdbx_description
1 polymer ?
#
loop_
_entity_poly.entity_id
_entity_poly.type
_entity_poly.pdbx_seq_one_letter_code
_entity_poly.pdbx_strand_id
1 'polypeptide(L)'
;MGREGRQAVRCSDVGLAKFKFLQKVLFVHGHWNYVRMANFVNSSFYKNIAFNTPMVFYSAWSAYSTQSVYEGFILTMFNITCTTLPTLVYGLFEQDIPADFLLSRPHLYQRLTRNALLSWKVFLKWNLFGEEKAKKGVRVW
;
A
#
# COMPACT_ATOMS: atom_id res chain seq x y z
N MET A 1 -25.17 13.90 -24.29
CA MET A 1 -25.46 13.28 -22.97
C MET A 1 -26.85 13.73 -22.54
N GLY A 2 -27.81 12.80 -22.46
CA GLY A 2 -29.17 13.08 -21.99
C GLY A 2 -29.24 13.34 -20.47
N ARG A 3 -30.40 13.80 -19.97
CA ARG A 3 -30.62 14.12 -18.54
C ARG A 3 -30.35 12.92 -17.63
N GLU A 4 -30.65 11.71 -18.08
CA GLU A 4 -30.37 10.44 -17.37
C GLU A 4 -28.87 10.16 -17.23
N GLY A 5 -28.11 10.32 -18.32
CA GLY A 5 -26.65 10.10 -18.30
C GLY A 5 -25.91 11.09 -17.40
N ARG A 6 -26.41 12.32 -17.26
CA ARG A 6 -25.86 13.32 -16.32
C ARG A 6 -26.15 12.97 -14.86
N GLN A 7 -27.30 12.38 -14.56
CA GLN A 7 -27.60 11.91 -13.20
C GLN A 7 -26.78 10.68 -12.84
N ALA A 8 -26.65 9.72 -13.76
CA ALA A 8 -25.83 8.52 -13.55
C ALA A 8 -24.36 8.87 -13.24
N VAL A 9 -23.77 9.81 -13.98
CA VAL A 9 -22.39 10.28 -13.74
C VAL A 9 -22.23 10.98 -12.38
N ARG A 10 -23.26 11.68 -11.90
CA ARG A 10 -23.23 12.35 -10.58
C ARG A 10 -23.35 11.37 -9.41
N CYS A 11 -24.01 10.23 -9.62
CA CYS A 11 -24.14 9.18 -8.62
C CYS A 11 -23.02 8.12 -8.69
N SER A 12 -22.12 8.19 -9.68
CA SER A 12 -21.01 7.25 -9.87
C SER A 12 -19.70 7.79 -9.31
N ASP A 13 -18.86 6.93 -8.72
CA ASP A 13 -17.51 7.31 -8.25
C ASP A 13 -16.58 7.79 -9.39
N VAL A 14 -16.80 7.28 -10.61
CA VAL A 14 -16.00 7.62 -11.79
C VAL A 14 -16.89 7.88 -13.00
N GLY A 15 -16.87 9.12 -13.49
CA GLY A 15 -17.59 9.54 -14.71
C GLY A 15 -16.76 9.34 -15.97
N LEU A 16 -17.07 8.33 -16.79
CA LEU A 16 -16.40 8.09 -18.07
C LEU A 16 -17.18 8.69 -19.24
N ALA A 17 -16.49 9.43 -20.12
CA ALA A 17 -17.11 10.02 -21.31
C ALA A 17 -17.43 8.99 -22.42
N LYS A 18 -16.62 7.92 -22.53
CA LYS A 18 -16.77 6.84 -23.51
C LYS A 18 -16.28 5.52 -22.91
N PHE A 19 -16.89 4.41 -23.29
CA PHE A 19 -16.55 3.08 -22.78
C PHE A 19 -15.08 2.68 -23.02
N LYS A 20 -14.46 3.15 -24.12
CA LYS A 20 -13.03 2.90 -24.42
C LYS A 20 -12.06 3.35 -23.32
N PHE A 21 -12.43 4.34 -22.51
CA PHE A 21 -11.58 4.81 -21.41
C PHE A 21 -11.59 3.87 -20.20
N LEU A 22 -12.59 2.99 -20.09
CA LEU A 22 -12.69 2.00 -19.02
C LEU A 22 -11.48 1.07 -19.00
N GLN A 23 -11.00 0.67 -20.19
CA GLN A 23 -9.82 -0.19 -20.31
C GLN A 23 -8.58 0.43 -19.65
N LYS A 24 -8.30 1.71 -19.92
CA LYS A 24 -7.15 2.40 -19.34
C LYS A 24 -7.32 2.63 -17.83
N VAL A 25 -8.50 3.04 -17.39
CA VAL A 25 -8.77 3.27 -15.96
C VAL A 25 -8.64 1.97 -15.17
N LEU A 26 -9.19 0.86 -15.66
CA LEU A 26 -9.16 -0.41 -14.94
C LEU A 26 -7.75 -1.04 -14.94
N PHE A 27 -7.15 -1.22 -16.12
CA PHE A 27 -5.89 -1.97 -16.23
C PHE A 27 -4.66 -1.17 -15.83
N VAL A 28 -4.63 0.15 -16.08
CA VAL A 28 -3.48 0.98 -15.72
C VAL A 28 -3.66 1.57 -14.34
N HIS A 29 -4.71 2.37 -14.14
CA HIS A 29 -4.90 3.06 -12.86
C HIS A 29 -5.34 2.11 -11.74
N GLY A 30 -6.16 1.10 -12.03
CA GLY A 30 -6.54 0.07 -11.05
C GLY A 30 -5.34 -0.75 -10.57
N HIS A 31 -4.46 -1.17 -11.50
CA HIS A 31 -3.22 -1.90 -11.16
C HIS A 31 -2.30 -1.06 -10.28
N TRP A 32 -1.96 0.17 -10.72
CA TRP A 32 -1.09 1.06 -9.94
C TRP A 32 -1.68 1.35 -8.57
N ASN A 33 -2.97 1.68 -8.49
CA ASN A 33 -3.62 1.96 -7.21
C ASN A 33 -3.56 0.76 -6.26
N TYR A 34 -3.82 -0.44 -6.77
CA TYR A 34 -3.76 -1.65 -5.95
C TYR A 34 -2.35 -1.96 -5.44
N VAL A 35 -1.33 -1.87 -6.30
CA VAL A 35 0.08 -2.10 -5.91
C VAL A 35 0.54 -1.05 -4.90
N ARG A 36 0.23 0.23 -5.14
CA ARG A 36 0.55 1.33 -4.23
C ARG A 36 -0.10 1.15 -2.86
N MET A 37 -1.39 0.83 -2.83
CA MET A 37 -2.10 0.59 -1.57
C MET A 37 -1.55 -0.63 -0.82
N ALA A 38 -1.28 -1.74 -1.52
CA ALA A 38 -0.72 -2.93 -0.89
C ALA A 38 0.66 -2.65 -0.28
N ASN A 39 1.52 -1.98 -1.03
CA ASN A 39 2.84 -1.57 -0.57
C ASN A 39 2.76 -0.57 0.59
N PHE A 40 1.87 0.42 0.50
CA PHE A 40 1.65 1.42 1.55
C PHE A 40 1.21 0.77 2.87
N VAL A 41 0.25 -0.16 2.81
CA VAL A 41 -0.25 -0.88 3.99
C VAL A 41 0.86 -1.77 4.58
N ASN A 42 1.49 -2.62 3.77
CA ASN A 42 2.53 -3.53 4.25
C ASN A 42 3.71 -2.78 4.89
N SER A 43 4.19 -1.72 4.25
CA SER A 43 5.28 -0.88 4.78
C SER A 43 4.86 -0.14 6.04
N SER A 44 3.59 0.28 6.13
CA SER A 44 3.05 0.94 7.31
C SER A 44 2.95 0.03 8.53
N PHE A 45 2.60 -1.24 8.37
CA PHE A 45 2.61 -2.19 9.48
C PHE A 45 4.04 -2.58 9.87
N TYR A 46 4.90 -2.86 8.89
CA TYR A 46 6.29 -3.25 9.15
C TYR A 46 7.04 -2.21 9.98
N LYS A 47 6.99 -0.93 9.60
CA LYS A 47 7.67 0.17 10.32
C LYS A 47 7.15 0.32 11.75
N ASN A 48 5.83 0.19 11.96
CA ASN A 48 5.21 0.32 13.28
C ASN A 48 5.60 -0.84 14.19
N ILE A 49 5.60 -2.07 13.67
CA ILE A 49 6.03 -3.25 14.43
C ILE A 49 7.51 -3.16 14.76
N ALA A 50 8.36 -2.79 13.81
CA ALA A 50 9.80 -2.59 14.04
C ALA A 50 10.06 -1.52 15.11
N PHE A 51 9.33 -0.40 15.10
CA PHE A 51 9.46 0.65 16.11
C PHE A 51 8.97 0.24 17.51
N ASN A 52 7.87 -0.52 17.59
CA ASN A 52 7.32 -0.98 18.87
C ASN A 52 8.09 -2.18 19.46
N THR A 53 8.80 -2.95 18.64
CA THR A 53 9.52 -4.16 19.08
C THR A 53 10.52 -3.87 20.22
N PRO A 54 11.42 -2.87 20.14
CA PRO A 54 12.29 -2.48 21.26
C PRO A 54 11.52 -2.09 22.53
N MET A 55 10.36 -1.45 22.39
CA MET A 55 9.53 -1.05 23.53
C MET A 55 8.96 -2.26 24.27
N VAL A 56 8.55 -3.30 23.53
CA VAL A 56 8.09 -4.57 24.11
C VAL A 56 9.23 -5.28 24.85
N PHE A 57 10.43 -5.33 24.25
CA PHE A 57 11.60 -5.92 24.91
C PHE A 57 12.00 -5.17 26.19
N TYR A 58 12.01 -3.84 26.15
CA TYR A 58 12.28 -3.01 27.32
C TYR A 58 11.22 -3.17 28.42
N SER A 59 9.95 -3.28 28.04
CA SER A 59 8.85 -3.52 28.99
C SER A 59 9.01 -4.88 29.67
N ALA A 60 9.46 -5.91 28.94
CA ALA A 60 9.74 -7.22 29.52
C ALA A 60 10.93 -7.17 30.51
N TRP A 61 11.98 -6.38 30.22
CA TRP A 61 13.11 -6.21 31.13
C TRP A 61 12.77 -5.41 32.39
N SER A 62 11.86 -4.44 32.28
CA SER A 62 11.43 -3.55 33.38
C SER A 62 10.22 -4.08 34.17
N ALA A 63 9.92 -5.38 34.10
CA ALA A 63 8.78 -6.02 34.75
C ALA A 63 7.43 -5.30 34.48
N TYR A 64 7.24 -4.80 33.25
CA TYR A 64 6.04 -4.07 32.82
C TYR A 64 5.77 -2.77 33.60
N SER A 65 6.82 -2.10 34.11
CA SER A 65 6.70 -0.81 34.80
C SER A 65 6.17 0.36 33.91
N THR A 66 5.75 0.10 32.66
CA THR A 66 5.14 1.06 31.72
C THR A 66 5.99 2.31 31.47
N GLN A 67 7.31 2.17 31.60
CA GLN A 67 8.24 3.27 31.33
C GLN A 67 8.45 3.44 29.82
N SER A 68 8.29 4.66 29.34
CA SER A 68 8.50 5.01 27.93
C SER A 68 9.99 5.07 27.61
N VAL A 69 10.46 4.23 26.69
CA VAL A 69 11.84 4.29 26.15
C VAL A 69 12.09 5.58 25.38
N TYR A 70 11.04 6.08 24.72
CA TYR A 70 11.09 7.28 23.90
C TYR A 70 10.27 8.40 24.56
N GLU A 71 10.81 9.61 24.54
CA GLU A 71 10.08 10.80 24.96
C GLU A 71 8.94 11.09 23.97
N GLY A 72 7.81 11.60 24.47
CA GLY A 72 6.55 11.67 23.72
C GLY A 72 6.65 12.50 22.44
N PHE A 73 7.39 13.61 22.48
CA PHE A 73 7.60 14.46 21.31
C PHE A 73 8.45 13.77 20.25
N ILE A 74 9.51 13.05 20.63
CA ILE A 74 10.33 12.24 19.70
C ILE A 74 9.47 11.17 19.01
N LEU A 75 8.57 10.53 19.76
CA LEU A 75 7.68 9.49 19.23
C LEU A 75 6.68 10.06 18.22
N THR A 76 6.14 11.27 18.47
CA THR A 76 5.27 11.96 17.51
C THR A 76 6.02 12.42 16.27
N MET A 77 7.20 13.02 16.43
CA MET A 77 8.04 13.45 15.31
C MET A 77 8.48 12.27 14.43
N PHE A 78 8.82 11.13 15.02
CA PHE A 78 9.18 9.93 14.26
C PHE A 78 7.99 9.38 13.46
N ASN A 79 6.78 9.43 14.03
CA ASN A 79 5.55 9.00 13.36
C ASN A 79 5.15 9.89 12.16
N ILE A 80 5.39 11.19 12.27
CA ILE A 80 5.05 12.15 11.21
C ILE A 80 6.13 12.14 10.12
N THR A 81 7.39 12.30 10.51
CA THR A 81 8.47 12.64 9.58
C THR A 81 9.13 11.42 8.96
N CYS A 82 9.41 10.38 9.76
CA CYS A 82 10.14 9.21 9.30
C CYS A 82 9.24 8.11 8.76
N THR A 83 7.95 8.12 9.11
CA THR A 83 7.04 7.02 8.78
C THR A 83 5.89 7.45 7.90
N THR A 84 5.24 8.60 8.12
CA THR A 84 4.12 9.03 7.26
C THR A 84 4.62 9.56 5.92
N LEU A 85 5.58 10.49 5.94
CA LEU A 85 6.14 11.11 4.74
C LEU A 85 6.74 10.11 3.74
N PRO A 86 7.65 9.19 4.13
CA PRO A 86 8.25 8.25 3.17
C PRO A 86 7.25 7.23 2.62
N THR A 87 6.30 6.78 3.45
CA THR A 87 5.28 5.83 2.98
C THR A 87 4.31 6.51 2.01
N LEU A 88 4.00 7.79 2.24
CA LEU A 88 3.12 8.57 1.37
C LEU A 88 3.81 8.91 0.05
N VAL A 89 5.08 9.33 0.08
CA VAL A 89 5.90 9.57 -1.12
C VAL A 89 6.02 8.29 -1.94
N TYR A 90 6.39 7.17 -1.31
CA TYR A 90 6.46 5.88 -1.99
C TYR A 90 5.09 5.47 -2.58
N GLY A 91 4.01 5.61 -1.81
CA GLY A 91 2.65 5.29 -2.28
C GLY A 91 2.16 6.17 -3.44
N LEU A 92 2.65 7.41 -3.58
CA LEU A 92 2.23 8.32 -4.65
C LEU A 92 3.05 8.15 -5.93
N PHE A 93 4.37 7.96 -5.80
CA PHE A 93 5.29 8.00 -6.93
C PHE A 93 5.64 6.61 -7.50
N GLU A 94 5.39 5.52 -6.76
CA GLU A 94 5.74 4.19 -7.24
C GLU A 94 4.97 3.84 -8.52
N GLN A 95 5.71 3.52 -9.58
CA GLN A 95 5.20 2.94 -10.82
C GLN A 95 5.99 1.67 -11.06
N ASP A 96 5.36 0.53 -10.78
CA ASP A 96 5.99 -0.78 -10.93
C ASP A 96 6.14 -1.18 -12.41
N ILE A 97 5.11 -0.89 -13.22
CA ILE A 97 5.04 -1.25 -14.64
C ILE A 97 4.52 -0.07 -15.47
N PRO A 98 5.16 0.28 -16.60
CA PRO A 98 4.70 1.37 -17.47
C PRO A 98 3.33 1.07 -18.10
N ALA A 99 2.55 2.12 -18.38
CA ALA A 99 1.18 2.01 -18.85
C ALA A 99 1.03 1.22 -20.17
N ASP A 100 1.97 1.39 -21.09
CA ASP A 100 1.94 0.72 -22.40
C ASP A 100 2.06 -0.80 -22.26
N PHE A 101 2.86 -1.25 -21.30
CA PHE A 101 3.05 -2.67 -21.03
C PHE A 101 1.79 -3.30 -20.40
N LEU A 102 1.16 -2.61 -19.44
CA LEU A 102 -0.10 -3.05 -18.82
C LEU A 102 -1.24 -3.14 -19.85
N LEU A 103 -1.30 -2.20 -20.81
CA LEU A 103 -2.29 -2.23 -21.88
C LEU A 103 -2.04 -3.33 -22.90
N SER A 104 -0.76 -3.65 -23.19
CA SER A 104 -0.40 -4.73 -24.10
C SER A 104 -0.67 -6.13 -23.54
N ARG A 105 -0.68 -6.28 -22.21
CA ARG A 105 -0.79 -7.57 -21.51
C ARG A 105 -1.85 -7.54 -20.40
N PRO A 106 -3.15 -7.49 -20.74
CA PRO A 106 -4.22 -7.40 -19.75
C PRO A 106 -4.32 -8.61 -18.82
N HIS A 107 -3.75 -9.76 -19.19
CA HIS A 107 -3.69 -10.96 -18.34
C HIS A 107 -2.90 -10.73 -17.04
N LEU A 108 -2.01 -9.75 -16.98
CA LEU A 108 -1.26 -9.41 -15.77
C LEU A 108 -2.21 -8.98 -14.65
N TYR A 109 -3.29 -8.26 -14.98
CA TYR A 109 -4.28 -7.81 -14.00
C TYR A 109 -4.97 -8.97 -13.28
N GLN A 110 -5.17 -10.10 -13.96
CA GLN A 110 -5.78 -11.28 -13.34
C GLN A 110 -4.98 -11.79 -12.13
N ARG A 111 -3.66 -11.59 -12.13
CA ARG A 111 -2.77 -12.01 -11.04
C ARG A 111 -2.92 -11.18 -9.76
N LEU A 112 -3.41 -9.95 -9.87
CA LEU A 112 -3.70 -9.07 -8.72
C LEU A 112 -5.10 -9.32 -8.14
N THR A 113 -5.97 -9.99 -8.90
CA THR A 113 -7.29 -10.43 -8.43
C THR A 113 -7.17 -11.28 -7.16
N ARG A 114 -8.20 -11.23 -6.31
CA ARG A 114 -8.26 -11.94 -5.01
C ARG A 114 -7.29 -11.43 -3.95
N ASN A 115 -6.92 -10.16 -4.00
CA ASN A 115 -6.10 -9.51 -2.98
C ASN A 115 -4.74 -10.19 -2.78
N ALA A 116 -4.08 -10.65 -3.85
CA ALA A 116 -2.85 -11.43 -3.78
C ALA A 116 -1.72 -10.72 -2.99
N LEU A 117 -1.55 -9.41 -3.16
CA LEU A 117 -0.52 -8.61 -2.47
C LEU A 117 -0.88 -8.27 -1.01
N LEU A 118 -2.16 -8.34 -0.67
CA LEU A 118 -2.70 -8.07 0.67
C LEU A 118 -3.05 -9.38 1.42
N SER A 119 -2.66 -10.53 0.89
CA SER A 119 -2.90 -11.81 1.54
C SER A 119 -2.16 -11.90 2.87
N TRP A 120 -2.76 -12.56 3.86
CA TRP A 120 -2.17 -12.72 5.20
C TRP A 120 -0.77 -13.33 5.18
N LYS A 121 -0.50 -14.24 4.23
CA LYS A 121 0.83 -14.84 4.04
C LYS A 121 1.88 -13.79 3.64
N VAL A 122 1.51 -12.90 2.72
CA VAL A 122 2.37 -11.82 2.25
C VAL A 122 2.56 -10.80 3.37
N PHE A 123 1.48 -10.43 4.06
CA PHE A 123 1.52 -9.53 5.21
C PHE A 123 2.48 -10.03 6.31
N LEU A 124 2.35 -11.28 6.75
CA LEU A 124 3.25 -11.84 7.76
C LEU A 124 4.70 -11.90 7.26
N LYS A 125 4.92 -12.26 5.99
CA LYS A 125 6.27 -12.29 5.39
C LYS A 125 6.92 -10.91 5.37
N TRP A 126 6.15 -9.86 5.05
CA TRP A 126 6.61 -8.47 5.12
C TRP A 126 6.97 -8.06 6.55
N ASN A 127 6.13 -8.39 7.52
CA ASN A 127 6.34 -8.01 8.92
C ASN A 127 7.51 -8.75 9.59
N LEU A 128 7.76 -10.02 9.24
CA LEU A 128 8.81 -10.84 9.85
C LEU A 128 10.19 -10.69 9.19
N PHE A 129 10.26 -10.57 7.86
CA PHE A 129 11.53 -10.62 7.12
C PHE A 129 11.98 -9.27 6.53
N GLY A 130 11.15 -8.23 6.64
CA GLY A 130 11.45 -6.89 6.10
C GLY A 130 11.42 -6.78 4.58
N GLU A 131 11.53 -5.53 4.10
CA GLU A 131 11.29 -5.17 2.69
C GLU A 131 12.16 -5.92 1.67
N GLU A 132 13.44 -6.18 1.96
CA GLU A 132 14.36 -6.73 0.95
C GLU A 132 14.03 -8.17 0.55
N LYS A 133 13.68 -9.02 1.52
CA LYS A 133 13.28 -10.42 1.26
C LYS A 133 11.83 -10.52 0.76
N ALA A 134 10.97 -9.60 1.17
CA ALA A 134 9.61 -9.50 0.67
C ALA A 134 9.57 -9.05 -0.81
N LYS A 135 10.32 -8.00 -1.15
CA LYS A 135 10.48 -7.52 -2.54
C LYS A 135 11.15 -8.54 -3.44
N LYS A 136 12.04 -9.43 -2.96
CA LYS A 136 12.58 -10.54 -3.78
C LYS A 136 11.56 -11.65 -4.02
N GLY A 137 10.69 -11.94 -3.05
CA GLY A 137 9.57 -12.89 -3.25
C GLY A 137 8.43 -12.34 -4.10
N VAL A 138 8.32 -11.01 -4.21
CA VAL A 138 7.39 -10.28 -5.08
C VAL A 138 8.07 -9.89 -6.41
N ARG A 139 9.40 -9.87 -6.52
CA ARG A 139 10.13 -9.65 -7.79
C ARG A 139 10.31 -10.92 -8.64
N VAL A 140 9.76 -12.06 -8.21
CA VAL A 140 9.56 -13.22 -9.10
C VAL A 140 8.21 -13.13 -9.86
N TRP A 141 7.55 -11.97 -9.79
CA TRP A 141 6.45 -11.57 -10.69
C TRP A 141 6.99 -10.87 -11.93
#